data_AF-K1Q009-F1
#
_entry.id   AF-K1Q009-F1
#
_cell.length_a   1.000
_cell.length_b   1.000
_cell.length_c   1.000
_cell.angle_alpha   90.00
_cell.angle_beta   90.00
_cell.angle_gamma   90.00
#
_symmetry.space_group_name_H-M   'P 1'
#
loop_
_entity.id
_entity.type
_entity.pdbx_description
1 polymer ?
#
loop_
_entity_poly.entity_id
_entity_poly.type
_entity_poly.pdbx_seq_one_letter_code
_entity_poly.pdbx_strand_id
1 'polypeptide(L)'
;MFTAPIDGTFVFTWTIFSDTLSYIISQIVVNTEAFTSMLTDSEQVGVYHSSTGLIIVNLNRGDSVYIRTHPSELSHGNIYSGSIYGRPSFNGWKL
;
A
#
# COMPACT_ATOMS: atom_id res chain seq x y z
N MET A 1 -7.83 -0.60 -7.43
CA MET A 1 -8.95 -0.81 -6.50
C MET A 1 -9.48 -2.21 -6.69
N PHE A 2 -9.73 -2.94 -5.61
CA PHE A 2 -10.40 -4.23 -5.57
C PHE A 2 -11.83 -4.05 -5.06
N THR A 3 -12.77 -4.85 -5.56
CA THR A 3 -14.15 -4.90 -5.05
C THR A 3 -14.51 -6.36 -4.82
N ALA A 4 -14.96 -6.71 -3.62
CA ALA A 4 -15.25 -8.08 -3.23
C ALA A 4 -16.41 -8.63 -4.08
N PRO A 5 -16.20 -9.70 -4.86
CA PRO A 5 -17.26 -10.28 -5.69
C PRO A 5 -18.25 -11.13 -4.88
N ILE A 6 -17.80 -11.62 -3.71
CA ILE A 6 -18.53 -12.48 -2.79
C ILE A 6 -18.06 -12.21 -1.36
N ASP A 7 -18.89 -12.60 -0.40
CA ASP A 7 -18.55 -12.57 1.01
C ASP A 7 -17.38 -13.54 1.31
N GLY A 8 -16.51 -13.14 2.22
CA GLY A 8 -15.44 -13.99 2.72
C GLY A 8 -14.28 -13.25 3.38
N THR A 9 -13.31 -14.02 3.86
CA THR A 9 -12.04 -13.51 4.37
C THR A 9 -11.08 -13.34 3.21
N PHE A 10 -10.41 -12.20 3.12
CA PHE A 10 -9.43 -11.89 2.09
C PHE A 10 -8.10 -11.50 2.74
N VAL A 11 -7.02 -11.84 2.05
CA VAL A 11 -5.67 -11.35 2.35
C VAL A 11 -5.32 -10.29 1.32
N PHE A 12 -4.77 -9.17 1.77
CA PHE A 12 -4.17 -8.17 0.90
C PHE A 12 -2.75 -7.88 1.33
N THR A 13 -1.87 -7.72 0.36
CA THR A 13 -0.51 -7.24 0.57
C THR A 13 -0.17 -6.16 -0.45
N TRP A 14 0.59 -5.16 -0.02
CA TRP A 14 1.07 -4.11 -0.90
C TRP A 14 2.52 -3.77 -0.58
N THR A 15 3.29 -3.50 -1.61
CA THR A 15 4.68 -3.09 -1.52
C THR A 15 4.83 -1.71 -2.16
N ILE A 16 5.48 -0.80 -1.44
CA ILE A 16 5.88 0.52 -1.94
C ILE A 16 7.40 0.58 -1.97
N PHE A 17 7.94 1.21 -3.02
CA PHE A 17 9.36 1.55 -3.11
C PHE A 17 9.48 3.08 -3.06
N SER A 18 10.28 3.62 -2.15
CA SER A 18 10.66 5.04 -2.18
C SER A 18 11.87 5.23 -3.11
N ASP A 19 11.89 6.35 -3.83
CA ASP A 19 13.09 6.79 -4.53
C ASP A 19 14.18 7.21 -3.54
N THR A 20 15.37 7.59 -4.01
CA THR A 20 16.40 8.20 -3.16
C THR A 20 15.87 9.48 -2.51
N LEU A 21 16.27 9.73 -1.25
CA LEU A 21 15.91 10.94 -0.51
C LEU A 21 14.39 11.21 -0.44
N SER A 22 13.58 10.15 -0.37
CA SER A 22 12.11 10.20 -0.40
C SER A 22 11.51 9.45 0.78
N TYR A 23 10.31 9.82 1.20
CA TYR A 23 9.51 9.01 2.10
C TYR A 23 8.04 9.00 1.71
N ILE A 24 7.44 7.81 1.71
CA ILE A 24 6.06 7.59 1.27
C ILE A 24 5.24 7.02 2.42
N ILE A 25 4.17 7.72 2.77
CA ILE A 25 3.18 7.27 3.76
C ILE A 25 1.97 6.77 2.99
N SER A 26 1.82 5.45 2.94
CA SER A 26 0.71 4.77 2.28
C SER A 26 -0.31 4.26 3.29
N GLN A 27 -1.58 4.20 2.90
CA GLN A 27 -2.66 3.59 3.66
C GLN A 27 -3.34 2.53 2.82
N ILE A 28 -3.72 1.42 3.45
CA ILE A 28 -4.72 0.51 2.88
C ILE A 28 -6.09 0.90 3.45
N VAL A 29 -7.05 1.09 2.56
CA VAL A 29 -8.39 1.58 2.86
C VAL A 29 -9.39 0.47 2.56
N VAL A 30 -10.31 0.23 3.49
CA VAL A 30 -11.47 -0.64 3.30
C VAL A 30 -12.70 0.25 3.28
N ASN A 31 -13.38 0.31 2.14
CA ASN A 31 -14.44 1.27 1.84
C ASN A 31 -13.98 2.72 1.97
N THR A 32 -14.34 3.38 3.08
CA THR A 32 -13.97 4.78 3.38
C THR A 32 -12.88 4.90 4.43
N GLU A 33 -12.65 3.83 5.21
CA GLU A 33 -11.82 3.88 6.42
C GLU A 33 -10.42 3.34 6.15
N ALA A 34 -9.41 4.10 6.58
CA ALA A 34 -8.03 3.63 6.58
C ALA A 34 -7.89 2.50 7.59
N PHE A 35 -7.61 1.29 7.11
CA PHE A 35 -7.44 0.11 7.96
C PHE A 35 -6.09 0.15 8.66
N THR A 36 -5.02 0.54 7.94
CA THR A 36 -3.70 0.80 8.52
C THR A 36 -2.85 1.69 7.60
N SER A 37 -1.74 2.21 8.13
CA SER A 37 -0.75 3.03 7.43
C SER A 37 0.63 2.37 7.44
N MET A 38 1.47 2.70 6.46
CA MET A 38 2.84 2.21 6.33
C MET A 38 3.76 3.31 5.79
N LEU A 39 4.88 3.53 6.47
CA LEU A 39 5.97 4.40 6.04
C LEU A 39 7.03 3.60 5.26
N THR A 40 7.45 4.13 4.12
CA THR A 40 8.65 3.69 3.38
C THR A 40 9.56 4.89 3.28
N ASP A 41 10.69 4.91 3.98
CA ASP A 41 11.49 6.11 4.19
C ASP A 41 12.96 5.88 3.89
N SER A 42 13.47 6.58 2.88
CA SER A 42 14.87 6.64 2.48
C SER A 42 15.44 8.08 2.54
N GLU A 43 14.73 9.01 3.19
CA GLU A 43 15.01 10.45 3.15
C GLU A 43 16.45 10.80 3.55
N GLN A 44 16.99 10.09 4.54
CA GLN A 44 18.30 10.41 5.11
C GLN A 44 19.46 9.56 4.57
N VAL A 45 19.19 8.58 3.70
CA VAL A 45 20.19 7.56 3.32
C VAL A 45 20.56 7.61 1.83
N GLY A 46 19.79 8.32 1.00
CA GLY A 46 20.13 8.51 -0.42
C GLY A 46 20.08 7.23 -1.26
N VAL A 47 19.34 6.23 -0.81
CA VAL A 47 19.16 4.91 -1.46
C VAL A 47 17.68 4.61 -1.69
N TYR A 48 17.36 3.54 -2.41
CA TYR A 48 15.98 3.07 -2.57
C TYR A 48 15.60 2.20 -1.38
N HIS A 49 14.43 2.44 -0.77
CA HIS A 49 13.87 1.57 0.25
C HIS A 49 12.54 0.98 -0.19
N SER A 50 12.19 -0.16 0.41
CA SER A 50 10.91 -0.82 0.18
C SER A 50 10.28 -1.24 1.50
N SER A 51 8.98 -1.07 1.61
CA SER A 51 8.18 -1.61 2.72
C SER A 51 7.01 -2.41 2.15
N THR A 52 6.66 -3.51 2.82
CA THR A 52 5.52 -4.36 2.47
C THR A 52 4.58 -4.50 3.65
N GLY A 53 3.30 -4.19 3.42
CA GLY A 53 2.22 -4.39 4.38
C GLY A 53 1.39 -5.63 4.05
N LEU A 54 0.69 -6.15 5.06
CA LEU A 54 -0.29 -7.24 4.92
C LEU A 54 -1.48 -7.01 5.85
N ILE A 55 -2.69 -7.25 5.36
CA ILE A 55 -3.91 -7.32 6.18
C ILE A 55 -4.68 -8.59 5.85
N ILE A 56 -5.43 -9.07 6.84
CA ILE A 56 -6.47 -10.09 6.67
C ILE A 56 -7.78 -9.45 7.12
N VAL A 57 -8.79 -9.43 6.25
CA VAL A 57 -10.05 -8.71 6.51
C VAL A 57 -11.24 -9.50 5.97
N ASN A 58 -12.36 -9.47 6.70
CA ASN A 58 -13.64 -9.99 6.22
C ASN A 58 -14.31 -8.91 5.37
N LEU A 59 -14.74 -9.28 4.16
CA LEU A 59 -15.44 -8.40 3.23
C LEU A 59 -16.80 -9.01 2.89
N ASN A 60 -17.80 -8.16 2.76
CA ASN A 60 -19.06 -8.48 2.11
C ASN A 60 -18.98 -8.15 0.62
N ARG A 61 -19.83 -8.81 -0.19
CA ARG A 61 -19.96 -8.50 -1.61
C ARG A 61 -20.21 -7.00 -1.80
N GLY A 62 -19.37 -6.36 -2.61
CA GLY A 62 -19.44 -4.93 -2.90
C GLY A 62 -18.48 -4.06 -2.08
N ASP A 63 -17.91 -4.57 -0.98
CA ASP A 63 -16.87 -3.84 -0.25
C ASP A 63 -15.64 -3.62 -1.15
N SER A 64 -14.97 -2.48 -0.95
CA SER A 64 -13.82 -2.07 -1.76
C SER A 64 -12.54 -1.97 -0.94
N VAL A 65 -11.42 -2.32 -1.56
CA VAL A 65 -10.08 -2.21 -0.95
C VAL A 65 -9.11 -1.54 -1.93
N TYR A 66 -8.37 -0.54 -1.47
CA TYR A 66 -7.39 0.15 -2.29
C TYR A 66 -6.28 0.77 -1.44
N ILE A 67 -5.19 1.13 -2.10
CA ILE A 67 -4.08 1.88 -1.50
C ILE A 67 -4.22 3.36 -1.86
N ARG A 68 -3.95 4.25 -0.91
CA ARG A 68 -3.80 5.70 -1.13
C ARG A 68 -2.60 6.23 -0.36
N THR A 69 -2.14 7.43 -0.67
CA THR A 69 -1.25 8.18 0.23
C THR A 69 -2.03 8.71 1.43
N HIS A 70 -1.36 8.95 2.55
CA HIS A 70 -1.99 9.52 3.74
C HIS A 70 -2.59 10.92 3.44
N PRO A 71 -3.82 11.22 3.90
CA PRO A 71 -4.52 12.45 3.48
C PRO A 71 -4.00 13.73 4.15
N SER A 72 -3.47 13.65 5.37
CA SER A 72 -2.92 14.81 6.11
C SER A 72 -1.40 14.79 6.27
N GLU A 73 -0.82 13.66 6.67
CA GLU A 73 0.62 13.45 6.68
C GLU A 73 1.18 13.37 5.25
N LEU A 74 1.92 14.39 4.83
CA LEU A 74 2.44 14.49 3.48
C LEU A 74 3.62 13.55 3.28
N SER A 75 3.62 12.84 2.16
CA SER A 75 4.80 12.15 1.64
C SER A 75 5.76 13.16 0.98
N HIS A 76 7.04 12.82 0.88
CA HIS A 76 8.05 13.61 0.19
C HIS A 76 8.75 12.75 -0.88
N GLY A 77 8.96 13.33 -2.06
CA GLY A 77 9.59 12.65 -3.19
C GLY A 77 8.65 11.71 -3.94
N ASN A 78 9.20 10.65 -4.54
CA ASN A 78 8.49 9.79 -5.50
C ASN A 78 8.41 8.33 -5.05
N ILE A 79 7.35 7.65 -5.48
CA ILE A 79 7.31 6.19 -5.49
C ILE A 79 8.16 5.71 -6.67
N TYR A 80 9.21 4.95 -6.39
CA TYR A 80 10.03 4.33 -7.42
C TYR A 80 9.28 3.17 -8.10
N SER A 81 9.40 3.07 -9.42
CA SER A 81 8.94 1.92 -10.20
C SER A 81 9.87 1.69 -11.38
N GLY A 82 10.68 0.65 -11.31
CA GLY A 82 11.66 0.35 -12.35
C GLY A 82 12.07 -1.12 -12.37
N SER A 83 12.83 -1.50 -13.39
CA SER A 83 13.31 -2.88 -13.55
C SER A 83 14.47 -3.25 -12.63
N ILE A 84 15.17 -2.25 -12.06
CA ILE A 84 16.42 -2.48 -11.31
C ILE A 84 16.13 -2.73 -9.83
N TYR A 85 15.42 -1.81 -9.17
CA TYR A 85 15.21 -1.89 -7.70
C TYR A 85 13.85 -2.44 -7.31
N GLY A 86 12.91 -2.55 -8.26
CA GLY A 86 11.58 -3.11 -8.02
C GLY A 86 10.44 -2.24 -8.52
N ARG A 87 9.24 -2.81 -8.49
CA ARG A 87 7.98 -2.13 -8.84
C ARG A 87 7.00 -2.23 -7.68
N PRO A 88 6.22 -1.18 -7.39
CA PRO A 88 5.15 -1.26 -6.43
C PRO A 88 4.15 -2.34 -6.82
N SER A 89 3.55 -2.99 -5.84
CA SER A 89 2.56 -4.04 -6.09
C SER A 89 1.41 -3.94 -5.10
N PHE A 90 0.24 -4.39 -5.54
CA PHE A 90 -0.94 -4.59 -4.71
C PHE A 90 -1.57 -5.90 -5.14
N ASN A 91 -1.58 -6.87 -4.21
CA ASN A 91 -2.07 -8.22 -4.46
C ASN A 91 -3.13 -8.55 -3.41
N GLY A 92 -4.12 -9.34 -3.81
CA GLY A 92 -5.12 -9.86 -2.88
C GLY A 92 -5.78 -11.13 -3.38
N TRP A 93 -6.16 -11.99 -2.43
CA TRP A 93 -6.83 -13.25 -2.70
C TRP A 93 -7.80 -13.59 -1.57
N LYS A 94 -8.82 -14.39 -1.90
CA LYS A 94 -9.72 -14.96 -0.90
C LYS A 94 -9.01 -16.11 -0.17
N LEU A 95 -9.17 -16.16 1.15
CA LEU A 95 -8.70 -17.24 2.03
C LEU A 95 -9.62 -18.46 1.94
#